data_AF-A0A420M8H7-F1
#
_entry.id   AF-A0A420M8H7-F1
#
_cell.length_a   1.000
_cell.length_b   1.000
_cell.length_c   1.000
_cell.angle_alpha   90.00
_cell.angle_beta   90.00
_cell.angle_gamma   90.00
#
_symmetry.space_group_name_H-M   'P 1'
#
loop_
_entity.id
_entity.type
_entity.pdbx_description
1 polymer ?
#
loop_
_entity_poly.entity_id
_entity_poly.type
_entity_poly.pdbx_seq_one_letter_code
_entity_poly.pdbx_strand_id
1 'polypeptide(L)'
;MQYNVLTLLTTMVAMTGAVSIHVCTSKDYTGECTDVTFPNNECANLPFNDAVSSFKLNNYVCSFYTDRDCTGTSATFSADETNLRDGTWNDQVTSVKC
;
A
#
# COMPACT_ATOMS: atom_id res chain seq x y z
N MET A 1 -15.73 13.03 47.52
CA MET A 1 -15.46 11.97 46.53
C MET A 1 -14.88 12.63 45.30
N GLN A 2 -13.61 12.37 44.97
CA GLN A 2 -12.96 12.93 43.79
C GLN A 2 -12.24 11.78 43.08
N TYR A 3 -12.77 11.37 41.92
CA TYR A 3 -12.11 10.44 41.03
C TYR A 3 -11.29 11.28 40.05
N ASN A 4 -9.97 11.33 40.26
CA ASN A 4 -9.07 11.82 39.22
C ASN A 4 -8.94 10.74 38.16
N VAL A 5 -9.56 10.97 37.00
CA VAL A 5 -9.39 10.14 35.81
C VAL A 5 -8.00 10.42 35.27
N LEU A 6 -7.08 9.47 35.42
CA LEU A 6 -5.74 9.54 34.83
C LEU A 6 -5.87 9.27 33.33
N THR A 7 -5.94 10.33 32.52
CA THR A 7 -5.94 10.21 31.06
C THR A 7 -4.54 9.83 30.61
N LEU A 8 -4.32 8.55 30.31
CA LEU A 8 -3.11 8.08 29.63
C LEU A 8 -3.17 8.55 28.17
N LEU A 9 -2.43 9.61 27.83
CA LEU A 9 -2.14 9.95 26.45
C LEU A 9 -1.05 9.00 25.95
N THR A 10 -1.44 7.88 25.34
CA THR A 10 -0.51 7.06 24.56
C THR A 10 -0.12 7.84 23.32
N THR A 11 1.05 8.47 23.34
CA THR A 11 1.71 8.94 22.12
C THR A 11 2.05 7.71 21.29
N MET A 12 1.31 7.49 20.20
CA MET A 12 1.67 6.47 19.22
C MET A 12 2.95 6.96 18.54
N VAL A 13 4.08 6.40 18.93
CA VAL A 13 5.33 6.56 18.19
C VAL A 13 5.08 5.92 16.83
N ALA A 14 5.03 6.72 15.77
CA ALA A 14 5.03 6.20 14.41
C ALA A 14 6.30 5.33 14.29
N MET A 15 6.13 4.03 14.04
CA MET A 15 7.24 3.14 13.75
C MET A 15 7.89 3.65 12.46
N THR A 16 9.00 4.38 12.61
CA THR A 16 9.79 4.94 11.50
C THR A 16 10.57 3.81 10.81
N GLY A 17 9.85 2.92 10.12
CA GLY A 17 10.42 1.95 9.20
C GLY A 17 10.16 2.37 7.76
N ALA A 18 11.04 2.02 6.83
CA ALA A 18 10.69 2.05 5.42
C ALA A 18 10.00 0.74 5.03
N VAL A 19 9.00 0.84 4.17
CA VAL A 19 8.34 -0.26 3.47
C VAL A 19 8.91 -0.31 2.06
N SER A 20 9.12 -1.51 1.52
CA SER A 20 9.52 -1.73 0.13
C SER A 20 8.66 -2.81 -0.47
N ILE A 21 7.88 -2.47 -1.50
CA ILE A 21 7.06 -3.40 -2.28
C ILE A 21 7.57 -3.47 -3.73
N HIS A 22 7.31 -4.57 -4.42
CA HIS A 22 7.65 -4.74 -5.82
C HIS A 22 6.40 -4.64 -6.67
N VAL A 23 6.36 -3.79 -7.70
CA VAL A 23 5.20 -3.62 -8.60
C VAL A 23 5.62 -3.79 -10.05
N CYS A 24 4.76 -4.40 -10.85
CA CYS A 24 5.02 -4.74 -12.25
C CYS A 24 3.83 -4.42 -13.16
N THR A 25 4.11 -4.05 -14.41
CA THR A 25 3.09 -3.70 -15.41
C THR A 25 2.48 -4.89 -16.15
N SER A 26 2.97 -6.10 -15.92
CA SER A 26 2.37 -7.34 -16.42
C SER A 26 2.20 -8.36 -15.30
N LYS A 27 1.39 -9.39 -15.58
CA LYS A 27 1.20 -10.52 -14.66
C LYS A 27 2.50 -11.32 -14.44
N ASP A 28 2.48 -12.18 -13.44
CA ASP A 28 3.57 -13.08 -13.04
C ASP A 28 4.88 -12.35 -12.72
N TYR A 29 4.79 -11.11 -12.25
CA TYR A 29 5.93 -10.26 -11.90
C TYR A 29 6.85 -9.98 -13.10
N THR A 30 6.26 -9.67 -14.25
CA THR A 30 6.98 -9.41 -15.51
C THR A 30 6.64 -8.03 -16.09
N GLY A 31 7.26 -7.68 -17.22
CA GLY A 31 7.09 -6.38 -17.87
C GLY A 31 8.07 -5.34 -17.33
N GLU A 32 7.61 -4.11 -17.18
CA GLU A 32 8.36 -3.09 -16.45
C GLU A 32 8.05 -3.25 -14.96
N CYS A 33 9.10 -3.35 -14.15
CA CYS A 33 8.99 -3.59 -12.72
C CYS A 33 9.90 -2.64 -11.94
N THR A 34 9.47 -2.25 -10.75
CA THR A 34 10.28 -1.45 -9.83
C THR A 34 9.91 -1.76 -8.39
N ASP A 35 10.90 -1.64 -7.52
CA ASP A 35 10.65 -1.54 -6.09
C ASP A 35 10.22 -0.11 -5.75
N VAL A 36 9.23 0.02 -4.87
CA VAL A 36 8.73 1.30 -4.37
C VAL A 36 8.98 1.31 -2.87
N THR A 37 9.92 2.15 -2.46
CA THR A 37 10.33 2.31 -1.07
C THR A 37 9.80 3.63 -0.51
N PHE A 38 9.07 3.58 0.60
CA PHE A 38 8.42 4.74 1.22
C PHE A 38 8.30 4.55 2.74
N PRO A 39 8.09 5.63 3.52
CA PRO A 39 7.89 5.50 4.96
C PRO A 39 6.63 4.68 5.29
N ASN A 40 6.73 3.84 6.30
CA ASN A 40 5.62 3.06 6.83
C ASN A 40 4.51 3.99 7.36
N ASN A 41 3.25 3.62 7.11
CA ASN A 41 2.03 4.39 7.29
C ASN A 41 1.92 5.70 6.49
N GLU A 42 2.79 5.94 5.52
CA GLU A 42 2.69 7.07 4.60
C GLU A 42 2.22 6.64 3.22
N CYS A 43 1.64 7.59 2.48
CA CYS A 43 1.17 7.34 1.12
C CYS A 43 2.30 7.47 0.11
N ALA A 44 2.35 6.57 -0.86
CA ALA A 44 3.22 6.67 -2.01
C ALA A 44 2.41 6.58 -3.32
N ASN A 45 2.70 7.50 -4.24
CA ASN A 45 2.21 7.41 -5.61
C ASN A 45 3.07 6.42 -6.40
N LEU A 46 2.43 5.49 -7.11
CA LEU A 46 3.12 4.50 -7.93
C LEU A 46 3.56 5.14 -9.27
N PRO A 47 4.67 4.68 -9.86
CA PRO A 47 5.23 5.28 -11.07
C PRO A 47 4.48 4.88 -12.36
N PHE A 48 3.55 3.92 -12.29
CA PHE A 48 2.91 3.32 -13.47
C PHE A 48 1.46 3.75 -13.69
N ASN A 49 0.91 4.66 -12.87
CA ASN A 49 -0.43 5.28 -12.98
C ASN A 49 -1.44 4.46 -13.79
N ASP A 50 -2.11 3.51 -13.15
CA ASP A 50 -3.13 2.64 -13.77
C ASP A 50 -2.56 1.61 -14.76
N ALA A 51 -1.31 1.16 -14.58
CA ALA A 51 -0.75 0.06 -15.38
C ALA A 51 -0.21 -1.11 -14.53
N VAL A 52 -0.44 -1.12 -13.21
CA VAL A 52 0.01 -2.23 -12.35
C VAL A 52 -0.88 -3.46 -12.58
N SER A 53 -0.23 -4.59 -12.87
CA SER A 53 -0.88 -5.88 -13.14
C SER A 53 -0.43 -7.00 -12.19
N SER A 54 0.68 -6.84 -11.46
CA SER A 54 1.11 -7.74 -10.37
C SER A 54 1.99 -7.02 -9.35
N PHE A 55 2.04 -7.53 -8.11
CA PHE A 55 2.89 -6.98 -7.06
C PHE A 55 3.29 -8.00 -5.99
N LYS A 56 4.41 -7.73 -5.32
CA LYS A 56 4.84 -8.42 -4.09
C LYS A 56 4.87 -7.46 -2.92
N LEU A 57 4.26 -7.86 -1.83
CA LEU A 57 4.13 -7.06 -0.61
C LEU A 57 5.23 -7.34 0.40
N ASN A 58 6.09 -8.34 0.20
CA ASN A 58 7.19 -8.64 1.12
C ASN A 58 6.74 -8.77 2.60
N ASN A 59 5.58 -9.40 2.82
CA ASN A 59 4.91 -9.56 4.12
C ASN A 59 4.30 -8.30 4.75
N TYR A 60 4.26 -7.17 4.02
CA TYR A 60 3.49 -6.00 4.43
C TYR A 60 2.00 -6.19 4.15
N VAL A 61 1.16 -5.44 4.88
CA VAL A 61 -0.27 -5.31 4.59
C VAL A 61 -0.47 -3.90 4.04
N CYS A 62 -0.98 -3.81 2.81
CA CYS A 62 -1.03 -2.56 2.07
C CYS A 62 -2.44 -2.31 1.54
N SER A 63 -2.88 -1.07 1.61
CA SER A 63 -4.06 -0.59 0.90
C SER A 63 -3.63 0.09 -0.39
N PHE A 64 -4.19 -0.37 -1.51
CA PHE A 64 -4.02 0.22 -2.82
C PHE A 64 -5.23 1.06 -3.19
N TYR A 65 -4.98 2.11 -3.95
CA TYR A 65 -5.94 3.16 -4.26
C TYR A 65 -5.97 3.44 -5.75
N THR A 66 -7.16 3.77 -6.23
CA THR A 66 -7.42 4.10 -7.63
C THR A 66 -6.92 5.48 -8.04
N ASP A 67 -6.86 6.41 -7.08
CA ASP A 67 -6.41 7.76 -7.33
C ASP A 67 -5.05 8.03 -6.66
N ARG A 68 -4.48 9.20 -6.97
CA ARG A 68 -3.26 9.69 -6.31
C ARG A 68 -3.49 10.02 -4.84
N ASP A 69 -2.39 10.08 -4.11
CA ASP A 69 -2.35 10.55 -2.72
C ASP A 69 -3.27 9.74 -1.77
N CYS A 70 -3.47 8.46 -2.09
CA CYS A 70 -4.24 7.48 -1.32
C CYS A 70 -5.71 7.89 -1.13
N THR A 71 -6.32 8.32 -2.24
CA THR A 71 -7.73 8.70 -2.34
C THR A 71 -8.51 7.78 -3.28
N GLY A 72 -9.81 8.02 -3.46
CA GLY A 72 -10.65 7.19 -4.33
C GLY A 72 -11.03 5.83 -3.73
N THR A 73 -11.37 4.88 -4.59
CA THR A 73 -11.68 3.50 -4.19
C THR A 73 -10.42 2.79 -3.73
N SER A 74 -10.51 2.01 -2.66
CA SER A 74 -9.37 1.28 -2.08
C SER A 74 -9.67 -0.20 -1.80
N ALA A 75 -8.63 -1.04 -1.86
CA ALA A 75 -8.66 -2.40 -1.34
C ALA A 75 -7.37 -2.72 -0.58
N THR A 76 -7.50 -3.51 0.49
CA THR A 76 -6.37 -3.95 1.32
C THR A 76 -5.98 -5.37 0.96
N PHE A 77 -4.68 -5.57 0.76
CA PHE A 77 -4.07 -6.84 0.42
C PHE A 77 -3.03 -7.21 1.48
N SER A 78 -2.99 -8.49 1.83
CA SER A 78 -2.04 -9.06 2.79
C SER A 78 -1.19 -10.19 2.20
N ALA A 79 -1.27 -10.37 0.88
CA ALA A 79 -0.54 -11.38 0.12
C ALA A 79 -0.13 -10.80 -1.23
N ASP A 80 0.89 -11.41 -1.84
CA ASP A 80 1.33 -11.08 -3.20
C ASP A 80 0.22 -11.40 -4.20
N GLU A 81 0.09 -10.56 -5.22
CA GLU A 81 -0.87 -10.77 -6.31
C GLU A 81 -0.12 -11.00 -7.61
N THR A 82 -0.16 -12.23 -8.12
CA THR A 82 0.51 -12.62 -9.36
C THR A 82 -0.22 -12.09 -10.60
N ASN A 83 -1.52 -11.81 -10.50
CA ASN A 83 -2.33 -11.39 -11.64
C ASN A 83 -3.58 -10.62 -11.20
N LEU A 84 -3.55 -9.30 -11.30
CA LEU A 84 -4.71 -8.46 -10.99
C LEU A 84 -5.83 -8.59 -12.04
N ARG A 85 -5.56 -9.19 -13.21
CA ARG A 85 -6.56 -9.37 -14.30
C ARG A 85 -7.67 -10.34 -13.94
N ASP A 86 -7.43 -11.21 -12.96
CA ASP A 86 -8.44 -12.15 -12.47
C ASP A 86 -9.43 -11.45 -11.51
N GLY A 87 -9.12 -10.22 -11.09
CA GLY A 87 -9.97 -9.35 -10.28
C GLY A 87 -10.38 -8.06 -11.00
N THR A 88 -10.85 -7.08 -10.22
CA THR A 88 -11.31 -5.78 -10.73
C THR A 88 -10.25 -4.68 -10.69
N TRP A 89 -9.03 -4.98 -10.22
CA TRP A 89 -7.99 -4.01 -9.87
C TRP A 89 -6.87 -3.89 -10.89
N ASN A 90 -6.91 -4.68 -11.96
CA ASN A 90 -5.93 -4.58 -13.04
C ASN A 90 -5.95 -3.20 -13.68
N ASP A 91 -4.76 -2.59 -13.82
CA ASP A 91 -4.60 -1.33 -14.54
C ASP A 91 -5.49 -0.21 -13.96
N GLN A 92 -5.60 -0.19 -12.63
CA GLN A 92 -6.33 0.85 -11.87
C GLN A 92 -5.56 1.36 -10.66
N VAL A 93 -4.40 0.78 -10.36
CA VAL A 93 -3.69 1.12 -9.13
C VAL A 93 -2.77 2.32 -9.36
N THR A 94 -2.96 3.36 -8.56
CA THR A 94 -2.21 4.63 -8.70
C THR A 94 -1.46 5.02 -7.43
N SER A 95 -1.94 4.66 -6.24
CA SER A 95 -1.19 4.89 -5.00
C SER A 95 -1.36 3.77 -3.97
N VAL A 96 -0.46 3.75 -2.99
CA VAL A 96 -0.38 2.70 -1.98
C VAL A 96 -0.05 3.29 -0.61
N LYS A 97 -0.61 2.68 0.42
CA LYS A 97 -0.22 2.90 1.81
C LYS A 97 -0.11 1.57 2.53
N CYS A 98 1.04 1.36 3.14
CA CYS A 98 1.31 0.35 4.14
C CYS A 98 1.89 1.18 5.32
#